data_AF-A0A9X2TKL4-F1
#
_entry.id   AF-A0A9X2TKL4-F1
#
_cell.length_a   1.000
_cell.length_b   1.000
_cell.length_c   1.000
_cell.angle_alpha   90.00
_cell.angle_beta   90.00
_cell.angle_gamma   90.00
#
_symmetry.space_group_name_H-M   'P 1'
#
loop_
_entity.id
_entity.type
_entity.pdbx_description
1 polymer ?
#
loop_
_entity_poly.entity_id
_entity_poly.type
_entity_poly.pdbx_seq_one_letter_code
_entity_poly.pdbx_strand_id
1 'polypeptide(L)'
;MNSEKSDVCAIVVDPANGRVTEIKNTVLVNQITRDATRIGLSFDKIHEDALLKISEQFAKCSALLMTGLIQAGREEDELRTACGELLFNALNTICAATLLLRGGFVLQPGIILRSSFESLAVILHLVQNQNDLPSYKADNFKSSNAIKSAKVVFPPFGHMYGFYSDEFSHIGNLHKQLTPIREYSESNEQLKLNLHFISSAVWMAYVTCELLFLDIINRPRYWSRVEINLENREAYQYSPSEKEISWARDFTNF
;
A
#
# COMPACT_ATOMS: atom_id res chain seq x y z
N MET A 1 -43.04 21.35 -25.75
CA MET A 1 -42.54 21.44 -24.36
C MET A 1 -42.03 20.08 -23.98
N ASN A 2 -40.73 19.84 -24.12
CA ASN A 2 -40.10 18.61 -23.63
C ASN A 2 -40.10 18.68 -22.11
N SER A 3 -40.82 17.77 -21.45
CA SER A 3 -40.68 17.55 -20.02
C SER A 3 -39.22 17.16 -19.76
N GLU A 4 -38.44 18.04 -19.17
CA GLU A 4 -37.17 17.65 -18.56
C GLU A 4 -37.51 16.54 -17.56
N LYS A 5 -37.16 15.30 -17.91
CA LYS A 5 -37.24 14.19 -16.96
C LYS A 5 -36.27 14.53 -15.85
N SER A 6 -36.81 14.93 -14.70
CA SER A 6 -36.02 15.16 -13.48
C SER A 6 -35.11 13.95 -13.28
N ASP A 7 -33.80 14.19 -13.19
CA ASP A 7 -32.80 13.14 -12.94
C ASP A 7 -32.77 12.70 -11.46
N VAL A 8 -33.63 13.29 -10.63
CA VAL A 8 -33.82 12.99 -9.21
C VAL A 8 -34.59 11.69 -9.05
N CYS A 9 -33.98 10.70 -8.38
CA CYS A 9 -34.61 9.43 -8.05
C CYS A 9 -35.26 9.43 -6.66
N ALA A 10 -34.74 10.24 -5.72
CA ALA A 10 -35.29 10.35 -4.37
C ALA A 10 -35.00 11.72 -3.75
N ILE A 11 -35.88 12.15 -2.85
CA ILE A 11 -35.67 13.32 -1.99
C ILE A 11 -35.71 12.83 -0.55
N VAL A 12 -34.63 13.06 0.18
CA VAL A 12 -34.52 12.74 1.59
C VAL A 12 -34.67 14.04 2.39
N VAL A 13 -35.69 14.09 3.24
CA VAL A 13 -35.91 15.22 4.14
C VAL A 13 -35.51 14.79 5.55
N ASP A 14 -34.61 15.54 6.17
CA ASP A 14 -34.25 15.44 7.58
C ASP A 14 -34.77 16.69 8.29
N PRO A 15 -36.00 16.63 8.85
CA PRO A 15 -36.64 17.77 9.49
C PRO A 15 -35.93 18.18 10.78
N ALA A 16 -35.30 17.23 11.47
CA ALA A 16 -34.62 17.48 12.74
C ALA A 16 -33.39 18.38 12.56
N ASN A 17 -32.70 18.26 11.41
CA ASN A 17 -31.55 19.08 11.08
C ASN A 17 -31.82 20.14 9.98
N GLY A 18 -33.08 20.26 9.53
CA GLY A 18 -33.48 21.20 8.48
C GLY A 18 -32.81 20.95 7.12
N ARG A 19 -32.50 19.69 6.79
CA ARG A 19 -31.78 19.34 5.56
C ARG A 19 -32.70 18.66 4.55
N VAL A 20 -32.55 19.02 3.28
CA VAL A 20 -33.18 18.35 2.15
C VAL A 20 -32.07 17.90 1.21
N THR A 21 -32.03 16.62 0.88
CA THR A 21 -31.02 16.02 -0.01
C THR A 21 -31.70 15.37 -1.21
N GLU A 22 -31.35 15.83 -2.40
CA GLU A 22 -31.79 15.21 -3.65
C GLU A 22 -30.78 14.15 -4.10
N ILE A 23 -31.26 12.93 -4.33
CA ILE A 23 -30.47 11.84 -4.86
C ILE A 23 -30.78 11.70 -6.34
N LYS A 24 -29.76 11.86 -7.19
CA LYS A 24 -29.88 11.78 -8.65
C LYS A 24 -29.48 10.39 -9.14
N ASN A 25 -30.02 9.97 -10.30
CA ASN A 25 -29.61 8.74 -11.00
C ASN A 25 -28.12 8.72 -11.36
N THR A 26 -27.47 9.88 -11.33
CA THR A 26 -26.03 10.07 -11.62
C THR A 26 -25.15 10.03 -10.37
N VAL A 27 -25.68 9.68 -9.18
CA VAL A 27 -24.95 9.78 -7.90
C VAL A 27 -23.58 9.07 -7.92
N LEU A 28 -23.49 7.87 -8.49
CA LEU A 28 -22.22 7.15 -8.60
C LEU A 28 -21.22 7.87 -9.52
N VAL A 29 -21.67 8.33 -10.69
CA VAL A 29 -20.83 9.05 -11.65
C VAL A 29 -20.34 10.35 -11.03
N ASN A 30 -21.23 11.10 -10.38
CA ASN A 30 -20.89 12.34 -9.68
C ASN A 30 -19.87 12.09 -8.57
N GLN A 31 -20.03 10.99 -7.81
CA GLN A 31 -19.14 10.61 -6.73
C GLN A 31 -17.70 10.41 -7.20
N ILE A 32 -17.50 9.70 -8.33
CA ILE A 32 -16.17 9.38 -8.85
C ILE A 32 -15.58 10.46 -9.78
N THR A 33 -16.37 11.48 -10.17
CA THR A 33 -15.91 12.56 -11.05
C THR A 33 -15.89 13.90 -10.32
N ARG A 34 -17.01 14.63 -10.31
CA ARG A 34 -17.15 15.96 -9.74
C ARG A 34 -16.79 15.99 -8.26
N ASP A 35 -17.35 15.07 -7.47
CA ASP A 35 -17.21 15.10 -6.02
C ASP A 35 -15.80 14.65 -5.60
N ALA A 36 -15.27 13.57 -6.19
CA ALA A 36 -13.89 13.15 -6.00
C ALA A 36 -12.88 14.24 -6.39
N THR A 37 -13.13 15.01 -7.46
CA THR A 37 -12.25 16.13 -7.86
C THR A 37 -12.24 17.22 -6.81
N ARG A 38 -13.42 17.65 -6.34
CA ARG A 38 -13.55 18.68 -5.29
C ARG A 38 -12.91 18.23 -3.97
N ILE A 39 -13.14 16.98 -3.56
CA ILE A 39 -12.53 16.42 -2.35
C ILE A 39 -11.01 16.32 -2.50
N GLY A 40 -10.52 15.91 -3.67
CA GLY A 40 -9.09 15.87 -3.97
C GLY A 40 -8.41 17.23 -3.80
N LEU A 41 -9.05 18.33 -4.21
CA LEU A 41 -8.51 19.67 -3.99
C LEU A 41 -8.40 20.02 -2.49
N SER A 42 -9.38 19.60 -1.68
CA SER A 42 -9.31 19.79 -0.22
C SER A 42 -8.21 18.95 0.43
N PHE A 43 -7.95 17.74 -0.10
CA PHE A 43 -6.87 16.87 0.33
C PHE A 43 -5.50 17.47 0.02
N ASP A 44 -5.29 17.88 -1.24
CA ASP A 44 -4.03 18.43 -1.73
C ASP A 44 -3.66 19.68 -0.91
N LYS A 45 -4.63 20.58 -0.66
CA LYS A 45 -4.42 21.79 0.15
C LYS A 45 -3.85 21.52 1.55
N ILE A 46 -4.18 20.38 2.15
CA ILE A 46 -3.80 20.07 3.54
C ILE A 46 -2.51 19.23 3.60
N HIS A 47 -2.29 18.34 2.62
CA HIS A 47 -1.25 17.30 2.72
C HIS A 47 -0.35 17.16 1.48
N GLU A 48 -0.30 18.16 0.61
CA GLU A 48 0.64 18.17 -0.52
C GLU A 48 2.08 17.87 -0.08
N ASP A 49 2.59 18.52 0.97
CA ASP A 49 3.95 18.29 1.47
C ASP A 49 4.17 16.84 1.93
N ALA A 50 3.18 16.25 2.61
CA ALA A 50 3.25 14.86 3.06
C ALA A 50 3.27 13.89 1.87
N LEU A 51 2.44 14.13 0.86
CA LEU A 51 2.44 13.35 -0.37
C LEU A 51 3.74 13.47 -1.14
N LEU A 52 4.33 14.66 -1.23
CA LEU A 52 5.61 14.86 -1.91
C LEU A 52 6.73 14.08 -1.21
N LYS A 53 6.75 14.07 0.13
CA LYS A 53 7.68 13.24 0.90
C LYS A 53 7.49 11.74 0.64
N ILE A 54 6.24 11.26 0.63
CA ILE A 54 5.92 9.86 0.31
C ILE A 54 6.32 9.53 -1.13
N SER A 55 6.03 10.43 -2.07
CA SER A 55 6.32 10.33 -3.50
C SER A 55 7.83 10.19 -3.75
N GLU A 56 8.67 10.91 -3.01
CA GLU A 56 10.13 10.79 -3.13
C GLU A 56 10.59 9.35 -2.84
N GLN A 57 10.08 8.73 -1.78
CA GLN A 57 10.43 7.35 -1.43
C GLN A 57 9.80 6.34 -2.40
N PHE A 58 8.57 6.61 -2.86
CA PHE A 58 7.91 5.80 -3.89
C PHE A 58 8.68 5.81 -5.21
N ALA A 59 9.21 6.96 -5.61
CA ALA A 59 10.03 7.12 -6.80
C ALA A 59 11.34 6.33 -6.69
N LYS A 60 12.01 6.36 -5.53
CA LYS A 60 13.21 5.54 -5.28
C LYS A 60 12.92 4.04 -5.39
N CYS A 61 11.79 3.59 -4.84
CA CYS A 61 11.36 2.20 -4.96
C CYS A 61 11.06 1.81 -6.42
N SER A 62 10.34 2.67 -7.14
CA SER A 62 9.99 2.47 -8.54
C SER A 62 11.24 2.43 -9.43
N ALA A 63 12.20 3.34 -9.22
CA ALA A 63 13.44 3.36 -9.97
C ALA A 63 14.23 2.05 -9.78
N LEU A 64 14.40 1.61 -8.53
CA LEU A 64 15.06 0.35 -8.22
C LEU A 64 14.35 -0.85 -8.85
N LEU A 65 13.03 -0.92 -8.73
CA LEU A 65 12.23 -1.98 -9.32
C LEU A 65 12.40 -2.05 -10.84
N MET A 66 12.32 -0.92 -11.53
CA MET A 66 12.44 -0.88 -12.99
C MET A 66 13.85 -1.27 -13.44
N THR A 67 14.89 -0.77 -12.75
CA THR A 67 16.28 -1.20 -13.03
C THR A 67 16.48 -2.69 -12.78
N GLY A 68 15.95 -3.20 -11.67
CA GLY A 68 16.00 -4.61 -11.29
C GLY A 68 15.31 -5.52 -12.30
N LEU A 69 14.10 -5.18 -12.74
CA LEU A 69 13.37 -5.93 -13.76
C LEU A 69 14.10 -5.96 -15.11
N ILE A 70 14.69 -4.84 -15.53
CA ILE A 70 15.50 -4.80 -16.76
C ILE A 70 16.70 -5.75 -16.65
N GLN A 71 17.38 -5.77 -15.50
CA GLN A 71 18.52 -6.68 -15.29
C GLN A 71 18.07 -8.14 -15.24
N ALA A 72 17.03 -8.46 -14.46
CA ALA A 72 16.47 -9.81 -14.35
C ALA A 72 16.04 -10.36 -15.71
N GLY A 73 15.42 -9.52 -16.56
CA GLY A 73 15.06 -9.91 -17.92
C GLY A 73 16.24 -10.18 -18.84
N ARG A 74 17.38 -9.50 -18.64
CA ARG A 74 18.62 -9.76 -19.40
C ARG A 74 19.34 -11.03 -18.93
N GLU A 75 19.24 -11.33 -17.64
CA GLU A 75 19.87 -12.50 -17.01
C GLU A 75 18.97 -13.75 -17.03
N GLU A 76 17.74 -13.62 -17.55
CA GLU A 76 16.71 -14.67 -17.50
C GLU A 76 16.44 -15.16 -16.06
N ASP A 77 16.58 -14.27 -15.07
CA ASP A 77 16.30 -14.59 -13.67
C ASP A 77 14.78 -14.62 -13.45
N GLU A 78 14.24 -15.83 -13.50
CA GLU A 78 12.82 -16.09 -13.32
C GLU A 78 12.29 -15.68 -11.93
N LEU A 79 13.09 -15.81 -10.88
CA LEU A 79 12.69 -15.48 -9.52
C LEU A 79 12.49 -13.98 -9.36
N ARG A 80 13.49 -13.19 -9.78
CA ARG A 80 13.43 -11.73 -9.69
C ARG A 80 12.39 -11.15 -10.64
N THR A 81 12.19 -11.75 -11.79
CA THR A 81 11.11 -11.37 -12.71
C THR A 81 9.74 -11.56 -12.05
N ALA A 82 9.43 -12.77 -11.56
CA ALA A 82 8.14 -13.07 -10.93
C ALA A 82 7.88 -12.23 -9.66
N CYS A 83 8.89 -12.08 -8.80
CA CYS A 83 8.76 -11.24 -7.61
C CYS A 83 8.68 -9.75 -7.94
N GLY A 84 9.37 -9.29 -8.99
CA GLY A 84 9.32 -7.91 -9.45
C GLY A 84 7.96 -7.52 -10.02
N GLU A 85 7.32 -8.41 -10.80
CA GLU A 85 5.95 -8.22 -11.27
C GLU A 85 4.94 -8.15 -10.10
N LEU A 86 5.12 -9.03 -9.11
CA LEU A 86 4.31 -9.01 -7.89
C LEU A 86 4.52 -7.70 -7.10
N LEU A 87 5.75 -7.20 -7.02
CA LEU A 87 6.08 -5.94 -6.37
C LEU A 87 5.50 -4.74 -7.14
N PHE A 88 5.52 -4.76 -8.47
CA PHE A 88 4.90 -3.74 -9.30
C PHE A 88 3.40 -3.62 -9.01
N ASN A 89 2.70 -4.76 -8.89
CA ASN A 89 1.29 -4.79 -8.51
C ASN A 89 1.05 -4.31 -7.08
N ALA A 90 1.96 -4.60 -6.15
CA ALA A 90 1.92 -4.08 -4.80
C ALA A 90 2.06 -2.54 -4.75
N LEU A 91 2.94 -1.96 -5.59
CA LEU A 91 3.07 -0.51 -5.76
C LEU A 91 1.82 0.12 -6.38
N ASN A 92 1.22 -0.51 -7.39
CA ASN A 92 -0.06 -0.06 -7.97
C ASN A 92 -1.19 -0.06 -6.93
N THR A 93 -1.21 -1.05 -6.04
CA THR A 93 -2.16 -1.13 -4.93
C THR A 93 -1.98 0.04 -3.95
N ILE A 94 -0.73 0.42 -3.65
CA ILE A 94 -0.45 1.60 -2.82
C ILE A 94 -0.91 2.88 -3.51
N CYS A 95 -0.67 3.04 -4.82
CA CYS A 95 -1.21 4.16 -5.59
C CYS A 95 -2.74 4.21 -5.54
N ALA A 96 -3.41 3.06 -5.68
CA ALA A 96 -4.86 2.97 -5.58
C ALA A 96 -5.36 3.39 -4.18
N ALA A 97 -4.65 3.01 -3.10
CA ALA A 97 -4.98 3.43 -1.73
C ALA A 97 -4.89 4.94 -1.56
N THR A 98 -3.85 5.56 -2.12
CA THR A 98 -3.69 7.02 -2.13
C THR A 98 -4.78 7.71 -2.95
N LEU A 99 -5.18 7.15 -4.10
CA LEU A 99 -6.27 7.69 -4.91
C LEU A 99 -7.62 7.62 -4.19
N LEU A 100 -7.92 6.50 -3.52
CA LEU A 100 -9.12 6.34 -2.70
C LEU A 100 -9.12 7.37 -1.56
N LEU A 101 -8.01 7.50 -0.84
CA LEU A 101 -7.89 8.51 0.20
C LEU A 101 -8.12 9.92 -0.35
N ARG A 102 -7.45 10.27 -1.45
CA ARG A 102 -7.65 11.57 -2.11
C ARG A 102 -9.10 11.80 -2.55
N GLY A 103 -9.84 10.75 -2.89
CA GLY A 103 -11.26 10.78 -3.23
C GLY A 103 -12.23 10.86 -2.03
N GLY A 104 -11.72 10.87 -0.79
CA GLY A 104 -12.53 10.98 0.43
C GLY A 104 -12.88 9.64 1.09
N PHE A 105 -12.32 8.53 0.61
CA PHE A 105 -12.54 7.21 1.19
C PHE A 105 -11.51 6.96 2.30
N VAL A 106 -11.95 7.00 3.56
CA VAL A 106 -11.05 6.90 4.73
C VAL A 106 -10.93 5.48 5.32
N LEU A 107 -11.84 4.57 5.00
CA LEU A 107 -11.82 3.18 5.48
C LEU A 107 -11.11 2.25 4.48
N GLN A 108 -11.39 2.47 3.21
CA GLN A 108 -11.02 1.60 2.10
C GLN A 108 -9.51 1.51 1.83
N PRO A 109 -8.67 2.56 2.06
CA PRO A 109 -7.23 2.46 1.84
C PRO A 109 -6.60 1.33 2.67
N GLY A 110 -6.95 1.21 3.96
CA GLY A 110 -6.44 0.13 4.82
C GLY A 110 -6.80 -1.27 4.34
N ILE A 111 -8.03 -1.44 3.82
CA ILE A 111 -8.51 -2.72 3.26
C ILE A 111 -7.64 -3.15 2.07
N ILE A 112 -7.35 -2.24 1.15
CA ILE A 112 -6.57 -2.61 -0.05
C ILE A 112 -5.07 -2.66 0.22
N LEU A 113 -4.54 -1.87 1.16
CA LEU A 113 -3.13 -1.98 1.56
C LEU A 113 -2.79 -3.35 2.16
N ARG A 114 -3.77 -4.03 2.77
CA ARG A 114 -3.59 -5.40 3.25
C ARG A 114 -3.13 -6.36 2.14
N SER A 115 -3.72 -6.29 0.94
CA SER A 115 -3.32 -7.18 -0.16
C SER A 115 -1.89 -6.88 -0.63
N SER A 116 -1.47 -5.61 -0.58
CA SER A 116 -0.08 -5.22 -0.84
C SER A 116 0.88 -5.92 0.14
N PHE A 117 0.57 -5.96 1.45
CA PHE A 117 1.42 -6.66 2.42
C PHE A 117 1.49 -8.18 2.19
N GLU A 118 0.41 -8.81 1.75
CA GLU A 118 0.45 -10.24 1.40
C GLU A 118 1.39 -10.50 0.22
N SER A 119 1.35 -9.64 -0.81
CA SER A 119 2.31 -9.67 -1.93
C SER A 119 3.76 -9.47 -1.45
N LEU A 120 4.01 -8.49 -0.58
CA LEU A 120 5.35 -8.25 -0.01
C LEU A 120 5.84 -9.46 0.81
N ALA A 121 4.97 -10.12 1.58
CA ALA A 121 5.34 -11.33 2.31
C ALA A 121 5.78 -12.46 1.39
N VAL A 122 5.07 -12.66 0.27
CA VAL A 122 5.43 -13.69 -0.73
C VAL A 122 6.80 -13.39 -1.31
N ILE A 123 7.09 -12.14 -1.67
CA ILE A 123 8.41 -11.74 -2.19
C ILE A 123 9.51 -12.01 -1.15
N LEU A 124 9.35 -11.53 0.08
CA LEU A 124 10.31 -11.74 1.18
C LEU A 124 10.59 -13.23 1.42
N HIS A 125 9.55 -14.07 1.28
CA HIS A 125 9.68 -15.50 1.43
C HIS A 125 10.42 -16.15 0.27
N LEU A 126 10.03 -15.87 -0.98
CA LEU A 126 10.59 -16.49 -2.17
C LEU A 126 12.06 -16.13 -2.38
N VAL A 127 12.48 -14.91 -2.04
CA VAL A 127 13.91 -14.52 -2.11
C VAL A 127 14.77 -15.38 -1.17
N GLN A 128 14.25 -15.72 0.00
CA GLN A 128 14.94 -16.54 1.00
C GLN A 128 14.76 -18.05 0.76
N ASN A 129 13.69 -18.45 0.09
CA ASN A 129 13.28 -19.85 -0.16
C ASN A 129 13.01 -20.08 -1.65
N GLN A 130 14.04 -19.89 -2.47
CA GLN A 130 13.93 -19.88 -3.93
C GLN A 130 13.34 -21.19 -4.51
N ASN A 131 13.51 -22.30 -3.80
CA ASN A 131 12.96 -23.61 -4.16
C ASN A 131 11.42 -23.66 -4.17
N ASP A 132 10.74 -22.68 -3.57
CA ASP A 132 9.28 -22.59 -3.56
C ASP A 132 8.71 -21.86 -4.80
N LEU A 133 9.59 -21.32 -5.68
CA LEU A 133 9.18 -20.65 -6.92
C LEU A 133 8.31 -21.53 -7.85
N PRO A 134 8.61 -22.83 -8.08
CA PRO A 134 7.75 -23.68 -8.91
C PRO A 134 6.33 -23.81 -8.35
N SER A 135 6.19 -23.89 -7.02
CA SER A 135 4.89 -23.93 -6.34
C SER A 135 4.12 -22.62 -6.50
N TYR A 136 4.83 -21.49 -6.42
CA TYR A 136 4.26 -20.18 -6.71
C TYR A 136 3.74 -20.08 -8.14
N LYS A 137 4.54 -20.47 -9.14
CA LYS A 137 4.15 -20.44 -10.56
C LYS A 137 2.99 -21.39 -10.90
N ALA A 138 2.79 -22.44 -10.10
CA ALA A 138 1.73 -23.42 -10.29
C ALA A 138 0.43 -23.09 -9.52
N ASP A 139 0.31 -21.89 -8.95
CA ASP A 139 -0.85 -21.42 -8.17
C ASP A 139 -1.22 -22.32 -6.96
N ASN A 140 -0.26 -23.11 -6.45
CA ASN A 140 -0.47 -24.01 -5.30
C ASN A 140 0.27 -23.54 -4.04
N PHE A 141 0.90 -22.36 -4.12
CA PHE A 141 1.64 -21.77 -3.01
C PHE A 141 0.71 -21.25 -1.91
N LYS A 142 1.01 -21.62 -0.66
CA LYS A 142 0.24 -21.19 0.51
C LYS A 142 0.77 -19.87 1.05
N SER A 143 0.07 -18.77 0.77
CA SER A 143 0.42 -17.42 1.25
C SER A 143 0.58 -17.31 2.78
N SER A 144 -0.12 -18.14 3.54
CA SER A 144 0.02 -18.21 5.01
C SER A 144 1.42 -18.62 5.47
N ASN A 145 2.15 -19.41 4.67
CA ASN A 145 3.55 -19.75 4.94
C ASN A 145 4.47 -18.56 4.68
N ALA A 146 4.22 -17.81 3.60
CA ALA A 146 4.97 -16.59 3.30
C ALA A 146 4.84 -15.55 4.41
N ILE A 147 3.66 -15.35 4.98
CA ILE A 147 3.46 -14.43 6.11
C ILE A 147 4.31 -14.83 7.31
N LYS A 148 4.34 -16.12 7.67
CA LYS A 148 5.17 -16.60 8.78
C LYS A 148 6.66 -16.35 8.52
N SER A 149 7.11 -16.62 7.29
CA SER A 149 8.47 -16.36 6.85
C SER A 149 8.82 -14.87 6.92
N ALA A 150 7.97 -14.00 6.39
CA ALA A 150 8.18 -12.56 6.34
C ALA A 150 8.33 -11.95 7.73
N LYS A 151 7.57 -12.42 8.72
CA LYS A 151 7.69 -12.00 10.14
C LYS A 151 9.07 -12.27 10.73
N VAL A 152 9.73 -13.34 10.29
CA VAL A 152 11.08 -13.71 10.75
C VAL A 152 12.14 -12.92 9.99
N VAL A 153 11.98 -12.82 8.67
CA VAL A 153 12.95 -12.18 7.76
C VAL A 153 13.01 -10.66 7.95
N PHE A 154 11.86 -10.02 8.15
CA PHE A 154 11.73 -8.58 8.33
C PHE A 154 10.85 -8.32 9.56
N PRO A 155 11.41 -8.25 10.78
CA PRO A 155 10.61 -8.17 12.02
C PRO A 155 9.55 -7.05 12.07
N PRO A 156 9.82 -5.82 11.56
CA PRO A 156 8.79 -4.79 11.44
C PRO A 156 7.54 -5.21 10.63
N PHE A 157 7.68 -6.14 9.67
CA PHE A 157 6.56 -6.69 8.91
C PHE A 157 5.48 -7.29 9.82
N GLY A 158 5.90 -8.00 10.88
CA GLY A 158 4.95 -8.70 11.74
C GLY A 158 4.04 -7.78 12.53
N HIS A 159 4.57 -6.65 13.00
CA HIS A 159 3.79 -5.63 13.70
C HIS A 159 2.77 -4.99 12.76
N MET A 160 3.20 -4.56 11.57
CA MET A 160 2.31 -3.92 10.60
C MET A 160 1.25 -4.91 10.12
N TYR A 161 1.63 -6.08 9.64
CA TYR A 161 0.66 -7.08 9.15
C TYR A 161 -0.37 -7.47 10.22
N GLY A 162 0.06 -7.62 11.48
CA GLY A 162 -0.85 -7.87 12.61
C GLY A 162 -1.91 -6.77 12.74
N PHE A 163 -1.46 -5.51 12.81
CA PHE A 163 -2.36 -4.35 12.89
C PHE A 163 -3.39 -4.32 11.74
N TYR A 164 -2.94 -4.43 10.49
CA TYR A 164 -3.88 -4.41 9.35
C TYR A 164 -4.83 -5.61 9.37
N SER A 165 -4.36 -6.74 9.89
CA SER A 165 -5.19 -7.92 10.02
C SER A 165 -6.33 -7.72 11.02
N ASP A 166 -6.04 -7.09 12.15
CA ASP A 166 -7.03 -6.87 13.19
C ASP A 166 -8.05 -5.80 12.78
N GLU A 167 -7.60 -4.71 12.15
CA GLU A 167 -8.44 -3.55 11.85
C GLU A 167 -9.22 -3.65 10.53
N PHE A 168 -8.70 -4.36 9.51
CA PHE A 168 -9.25 -4.31 8.14
C PHE A 168 -9.73 -5.65 7.56
N SER A 169 -9.55 -6.78 8.25
CA SER A 169 -9.97 -8.11 7.74
C SER A 169 -11.29 -8.58 8.32
N HIS A 170 -11.62 -8.07 9.49
CA HIS A 170 -12.82 -8.40 10.22
C HIS A 170 -13.67 -7.15 10.35
N ILE A 171 -14.99 -7.34 10.45
CA ILE A 171 -15.94 -6.23 10.68
C ILE A 171 -15.72 -5.70 12.10
N GLY A 172 -14.79 -4.75 12.22
CA GLY A 172 -14.40 -4.09 13.45
C GLY A 172 -15.17 -2.79 13.72
N ASN A 173 -14.67 -1.99 14.66
CA ASN A 173 -15.29 -0.71 15.03
C ASN A 173 -15.31 0.27 13.86
N LEU A 174 -14.26 0.30 13.03
CA LEU A 174 -14.17 1.16 11.86
C LEU A 174 -15.28 0.89 10.83
N HIS A 175 -15.78 -0.35 10.76
CA HIS A 175 -16.84 -0.77 9.84
C HIS A 175 -18.26 -0.49 10.39
N LYS A 176 -18.38 -0.19 11.68
CA LYS A 176 -19.64 0.10 12.37
C LYS A 176 -19.93 1.60 12.48
N GLN A 177 -19.06 2.42 11.89
CA GLN A 177 -19.19 3.88 11.86
C GLN A 177 -19.58 4.32 10.46
N LEU A 178 -20.47 5.32 10.36
CA LEU A 178 -20.71 5.99 9.09
C LEU A 178 -19.49 6.86 8.77
N THR A 179 -18.76 6.50 7.70
CA THR A 179 -17.63 7.28 7.18
C THR A 179 -18.07 8.01 5.90
N PRO A 180 -18.73 9.17 6.00
CA PRO A 180 -19.22 9.88 4.83
C PRO A 180 -18.07 10.36 3.96
N ILE A 181 -18.23 10.25 2.64
CA ILE A 181 -17.29 10.79 1.67
C ILE A 181 -17.50 12.31 1.60
N ARG A 182 -16.51 13.08 2.04
CA ARG A 182 -16.60 14.54 2.16
C ARG A 182 -15.24 15.20 2.02
N GLU A 183 -15.26 16.52 1.86
CA GLU A 183 -14.04 17.34 1.87
C GLU A 183 -13.31 17.21 3.22
N TYR A 184 -11.99 17.34 3.15
CA TYR A 184 -11.11 17.26 4.30
C TYR A 184 -10.99 18.60 5.02
N SER A 185 -10.73 18.52 6.32
CA SER A 185 -10.41 19.64 7.20
C SER A 185 -9.14 19.32 7.98
N GLU A 186 -8.41 20.35 8.44
CA GLU A 186 -7.10 20.21 9.11
C GLU A 186 -7.15 19.35 10.39
N SER A 187 -8.32 19.25 11.04
CA SER A 187 -8.56 18.44 12.23
C SER A 187 -8.87 16.96 11.96
N ASN A 188 -8.76 16.48 10.73
CA ASN A 188 -9.14 15.11 10.38
C ASN A 188 -8.07 14.09 10.81
N GLU A 189 -8.27 13.47 11.98
CA GLU A 189 -7.37 12.42 12.49
C GLU A 189 -7.31 11.16 11.60
N GLN A 190 -8.43 10.80 10.96
CA GLN A 190 -8.50 9.63 10.07
C GLN A 190 -7.60 9.81 8.85
N LEU A 191 -7.46 11.05 8.39
CA LEU A 191 -6.61 11.41 7.27
C LEU A 191 -5.12 11.22 7.60
N LYS A 192 -4.67 11.70 8.75
CA LYS A 192 -3.29 11.51 9.23
C LYS A 192 -2.95 10.03 9.39
N LEU A 193 -3.86 9.28 9.99
CA LEU A 193 -3.71 7.83 10.15
C LEU A 193 -3.58 7.10 8.80
N ASN A 194 -4.38 7.48 7.79
CA ASN A 194 -4.24 6.90 6.46
C ASN A 194 -2.93 7.30 5.76
N LEU A 195 -2.39 8.49 5.99
CA LEU A 195 -1.07 8.87 5.49
C LEU A 195 0.05 8.05 6.16
N HIS A 196 -0.08 7.77 7.45
CA HIS A 196 0.80 6.83 8.15
C HIS A 196 0.74 5.42 7.54
N PHE A 197 -0.45 4.95 7.16
CA PHE A 197 -0.62 3.66 6.49
C PHE A 197 0.06 3.62 5.12
N ILE A 198 -0.19 4.63 4.28
CA ILE A 198 0.39 4.72 2.94
C ILE A 198 1.92 4.82 3.03
N SER A 199 2.46 5.69 3.89
CA SER A 199 3.90 5.85 4.04
C SER A 199 4.56 4.57 4.55
N SER A 200 3.96 3.88 5.51
CA SER A 200 4.44 2.59 5.99
C SER A 200 4.46 1.54 4.88
N ALA A 201 3.41 1.49 4.04
CA ALA A 201 3.37 0.58 2.90
C ALA A 201 4.46 0.90 1.86
N VAL A 202 4.68 2.18 1.56
CA VAL A 202 5.77 2.62 0.65
C VAL A 202 7.14 2.25 1.19
N TRP A 203 7.36 2.46 2.49
CA TRP A 203 8.61 2.08 3.14
C TRP A 203 8.84 0.57 3.08
N MET A 204 7.85 -0.24 3.45
CA MET A 204 7.95 -1.70 3.41
C MET A 204 8.15 -2.22 1.99
N ALA A 205 7.50 -1.62 1.00
CA ALA A 205 7.70 -1.94 -0.41
C ALA A 205 9.16 -1.66 -0.83
N TYR A 206 9.73 -0.52 -0.41
CA TYR A 206 11.14 -0.22 -0.67
C TYR A 206 12.09 -1.22 0.01
N VAL A 207 11.88 -1.53 1.29
CA VAL A 207 12.69 -2.52 2.00
C VAL A 207 12.64 -3.87 1.28
N THR A 208 11.46 -4.28 0.82
CA THR A 208 11.29 -5.53 0.07
C THR A 208 11.96 -5.47 -1.32
N CYS A 209 11.86 -4.33 -2.02
CA CYS A 209 12.52 -4.07 -3.29
C CYS A 209 14.05 -4.16 -3.17
N GLU A 210 14.59 -3.57 -2.10
CA GLU A 210 16.03 -3.59 -1.81
C GLU A 210 16.53 -5.02 -1.60
N LEU A 211 15.79 -5.85 -0.88
CA LEU A 211 16.14 -7.27 -0.73
C LEU A 211 16.12 -8.00 -2.08
N LEU A 212 15.05 -7.79 -2.85
CA LEU A 212 14.83 -8.49 -4.10
C LEU A 212 15.94 -8.23 -5.12
N PHE A 213 16.45 -7.00 -5.15
CA PHE A 213 17.46 -6.53 -6.10
C PHE A 213 18.76 -6.12 -5.41
N LEU A 214 19.12 -6.81 -4.33
CA LEU A 214 20.28 -6.42 -3.51
C LEU A 214 21.58 -6.35 -4.31
N ASP A 215 21.72 -7.22 -5.31
CA ASP A 215 22.95 -7.43 -6.08
C ASP A 215 23.30 -6.25 -7.01
N ILE A 216 22.31 -5.40 -7.31
CA ILE A 216 22.51 -4.20 -8.14
C ILE A 216 22.65 -2.92 -7.30
N ILE A 217 22.66 -3.04 -5.97
CA ILE A 217 22.69 -1.91 -5.04
C ILE A 217 24.08 -1.81 -4.40
N ASN A 218 24.80 -0.74 -4.71
CA ASN A 218 26.14 -0.50 -4.17
C ASN A 218 26.16 -0.26 -2.65
N ARG A 219 25.10 0.31 -2.09
CA ARG A 219 24.99 0.66 -0.67
C ARG A 219 23.59 0.33 -0.14
N PRO A 220 23.33 -0.93 0.20
CA PRO A 220 22.09 -1.34 0.83
C PRO A 220 21.85 -0.56 2.14
N ARG A 221 20.59 -0.23 2.44
CA ARG A 221 20.19 0.51 3.64
C ARG A 221 19.68 -0.42 4.74
N TYR A 222 19.03 -1.52 4.36
CA TYR A 222 18.26 -2.39 5.24
C TYR A 222 18.77 -3.83 5.26
N TRP A 223 19.47 -4.28 4.23
CA TRP A 223 19.88 -5.67 4.09
C TRP A 223 21.39 -5.84 4.04
N SER A 224 21.87 -6.95 4.57
CA SER A 224 23.25 -7.41 4.42
C SER A 224 23.28 -8.89 4.06
N ARG A 225 24.27 -9.28 3.24
CA ARG A 225 24.52 -10.69 2.92
C ARG A 225 25.15 -11.37 4.12
N VAL A 226 24.72 -12.60 4.41
CA VAL A 226 25.26 -13.46 5.46
C VAL A 226 25.70 -14.77 4.81
N GLU A 227 26.95 -15.16 5.04
CA GLU A 227 27.44 -16.48 4.65
C GLU A 227 26.82 -17.54 5.57
N ILE A 228 26.11 -18.50 4.98
CA ILE A 228 25.69 -19.71 5.70
C ILE A 228 26.68 -20.82 5.36
N ASN A 229 27.22 -21.50 6.38
CA ASN A 229 28.07 -22.70 6.28
C ASN A 229 27.36 -23.96 5.72
N LEU A 230 26.28 -23.79 4.97
CA LEU A 230 25.54 -24.86 4.30
C LEU A 230 25.57 -24.55 2.81
N GLU A 231 26.15 -25.47 2.04
CA GLU A 231 26.46 -25.35 0.62
C GLU A 231 25.36 -24.63 -0.19
N ASN A 232 25.76 -23.56 -0.89
CA ASN A 232 25.01 -22.84 -1.93
C ASN A 232 23.72 -22.11 -1.53
N ARG A 233 23.60 -21.58 -0.30
CA ARG A 233 22.53 -20.63 0.03
C ARG A 233 23.09 -19.27 0.40
N GLU A 234 22.77 -18.26 -0.41
CA GLU A 234 22.83 -16.87 0.04
C GLU A 234 21.69 -16.64 1.03
N ALA A 235 22.00 -16.10 2.19
CA ALA A 235 20.99 -15.60 3.10
C ALA A 235 21.18 -14.12 3.34
N TYR A 236 20.06 -13.44 3.51
CA TYR A 236 20.05 -12.01 3.76
C TYR A 236 19.49 -11.74 5.14
N GLN A 237 20.13 -10.85 5.86
CA GLN A 237 19.72 -10.43 7.18
C GLN A 237 19.25 -8.98 7.14
N TYR A 238 18.11 -8.72 7.80
CA TYR A 238 17.66 -7.36 8.06
C TYR A 238 18.57 -6.72 9.11
N SER A 239 19.38 -5.75 8.68
CA SER A 239 20.42 -5.13 9.49
C SER A 239 20.59 -3.64 9.17
N PRO A 240 19.53 -2.82 9.32
CA PRO A 240 19.64 -1.38 9.14
C PRO A 240 20.50 -0.73 10.22
N SER A 241 21.11 0.41 9.88
CA SER A 241 21.75 1.27 10.88
C SER A 241 20.71 1.97 11.77
N GLU A 242 21.11 2.45 12.95
CA GLU A 242 20.24 3.24 13.84
C GLU A 242 19.68 4.49 13.13
N LYS A 243 20.49 5.11 12.26
CA LYS A 243 20.06 6.25 11.44
C LYS A 243 18.93 5.87 10.50
N GLU A 244 18.99 4.70 9.87
CA GLU A 244 17.94 4.21 8.97
C GLU A 244 16.67 3.83 9.73
N ILE A 245 16.80 3.26 10.93
CA ILE A 245 15.66 3.00 11.82
C ILE A 245 14.98 4.32 12.23
N SER A 246 15.76 5.34 12.62
CA SER A 246 15.24 6.65 12.99
C SER A 246 14.54 7.31 11.81
N TRP A 247 15.18 7.30 10.64
CA TRP A 247 14.60 7.86 9.42
C TRP A 247 13.29 7.16 9.06
N ALA A 248 13.21 5.84 9.15
CA ALA A 248 11.98 5.09 8.85
C ALA A 248 10.84 5.45 9.82
N ARG A 249 11.15 5.65 11.10
CA ARG A 249 10.17 6.10 12.11
C ARG A 249 9.65 7.51 11.77
N ASP A 250 10.54 8.44 11.44
CA ASP A 250 10.17 9.83 11.11
C ASP A 250 9.49 9.93 9.73
N PHE A 251 9.80 9.00 8.82
CA PHE A 251 9.16 8.92 7.52
C PHE A 251 7.73 8.41 7.63
N THR A 252 7.48 7.43 8.50
CA THR A 252 6.16 6.82 8.65
C THR A 252 5.22 7.65 9.51
N ASN A 253 5.73 8.49 10.42
CA ASN A 253 4.89 9.28 11.32
C ASN A 253 4.41 10.60 10.68
N PHE A 254 3.08 10.79 10.59
CA PHE A 254 2.39 11.97 10.02
C PHE A 254 1.29 12.50 10.94
#